data_AF-A0A2E6A2E8-F1
#
_entry.id   AF-A0A2E6A2E8-F1
#
_cell.length_a   1.000
_cell.length_b   1.000
_cell.length_c   1.000
_cell.angle_alpha   90.00
_cell.angle_beta   90.00
_cell.angle_gamma   90.00
#
_symmetry.space_group_name_H-M   'P 1'
#
loop_
_entity.id
_entity.type
_entity.pdbx_description
1 polymer ?
#
loop_
_entity_poly.entity_id
_entity_poly.type
_entity_poly.pdbx_seq_one_letter_code
_entity_poly.pdbx_strand_id
1 'polypeptide(L)'
;MVKQSKLHTFGRLAATAALSFAALSSQAAIVEYTDFSDVSDLVLNGDAATAVTGDGSVLRLTPATFSQSGSAFSQTTVNAANFSTYFSFRISSPGGSLFDCNSINGADGLVFVAQSVSSSAGVAGGWIGYAGIGNSLGVEWDTWCNAANNDPSSNHSGVN
;
A
#
# COMPACT_ATOMS: atom_id res chain seq x y z
N MET A 1 5.68 45.86 81.87
CA MET A 1 5.46 46.41 80.52
C MET A 1 5.61 45.28 79.52
N VAL A 2 4.55 45.02 78.78
CA VAL A 2 4.32 43.89 77.87
C VAL A 2 5.13 44.04 76.57
N LYS A 3 5.65 42.94 75.99
CA LYS A 3 5.43 42.63 74.58
C LYS A 3 5.80 41.18 74.21
N GLN A 4 4.74 40.43 73.92
CA GLN A 4 4.71 39.20 73.12
C GLN A 4 4.94 39.54 71.64
N SER A 5 5.63 38.68 70.89
CA SER A 5 5.51 38.63 69.41
C SER A 5 5.85 37.23 68.91
N LYS A 6 4.81 36.41 68.68
CA LYS A 6 4.25 36.02 67.37
C LYS A 6 5.08 34.96 66.62
N LEU A 7 4.58 33.72 66.72
CA LEU A 7 4.89 32.57 65.89
C LEU A 7 4.28 32.80 64.49
N HIS A 8 5.09 32.71 63.43
CA HIS A 8 4.58 32.71 62.05
C HIS A 8 4.40 31.28 61.57
N THR A 9 3.14 30.87 61.43
CA THR A 9 2.74 29.63 60.77
C THR A 9 2.87 29.82 59.26
N PHE A 10 3.78 29.09 58.62
CA PHE A 10 3.84 28.99 57.16
C PHE A 10 2.77 28.00 56.68
N GLY A 11 1.67 28.52 56.14
CA GLY A 11 0.68 27.72 55.42
C GLY A 11 1.29 27.19 54.12
N ARG A 12 1.42 25.87 54.00
CA ARG A 12 1.78 25.22 52.73
C ARG A 12 0.52 25.15 51.85
N LEU A 13 0.44 25.98 50.82
CA LEU A 13 -0.46 25.73 49.70
C LEU A 13 0.09 24.52 48.92
N ALA A 14 -0.56 23.38 49.05
CA ALA A 14 -0.36 22.26 48.14
C ALA A 14 -1.22 22.53 46.89
N ALA A 15 -0.61 23.02 45.82
CA ALA A 15 -1.25 23.05 44.50
C ALA A 15 -1.15 21.64 43.89
N THR A 16 -2.24 20.88 43.91
CA THR A 16 -2.36 19.64 43.14
C THR A 16 -2.50 20.00 41.65
N ALA A 17 -1.42 19.85 40.90
CA ALA A 17 -1.48 19.89 39.43
C ALA A 17 -2.14 18.59 38.95
N ALA A 18 -3.37 18.69 38.47
CA ALA A 18 -4.02 17.59 37.75
C ALA A 18 -3.36 17.47 36.37
N LEU A 19 -2.51 16.46 36.17
CA LEU A 19 -2.06 16.08 34.84
C LEU A 19 -3.21 15.35 34.13
N SER A 20 -3.86 16.04 33.20
CA SER A 20 -4.77 15.43 32.24
C SER A 20 -3.96 14.64 31.22
N PHE A 21 -3.98 13.30 31.34
CA PHE A 21 -3.55 12.42 30.27
C PHE A 21 -4.64 12.42 29.20
N ALA A 22 -4.45 13.18 28.12
CA ALA A 22 -5.25 13.00 26.91
C ALA A 22 -4.86 11.65 26.29
N ALA A 23 -5.79 10.71 26.23
CA ALA A 23 -5.59 9.49 25.46
C ALA A 23 -5.53 9.88 23.97
N LEU A 24 -4.36 9.68 23.34
CA LEU A 24 -4.24 9.77 21.90
C LEU A 24 -5.01 8.60 21.30
N SER A 25 -6.15 8.86 20.67
CA SER A 25 -6.81 7.87 19.83
C SER A 25 -5.94 7.66 18.58
N SER A 26 -5.48 6.43 18.35
CA SER A 26 -4.89 6.06 17.06
C SER A 26 -5.98 6.13 15.99
N GLN A 27 -5.99 7.18 15.17
CA GLN A 27 -6.83 7.22 13.98
C GLN A 27 -6.25 6.28 12.92
N ALA A 28 -7.10 5.55 12.20
CA ALA A 28 -6.65 4.75 11.07
C ALA A 28 -6.08 5.67 9.97
N ALA A 29 -4.91 5.33 9.43
CA ALA A 29 -4.43 5.96 8.22
C ALA A 29 -5.36 5.57 7.07
N ILE A 30 -5.87 6.56 6.35
CA ILE A 30 -6.72 6.35 5.17
C ILE A 30 -5.88 6.73 3.95
N VAL A 31 -5.79 5.80 3.01
CA VAL A 31 -5.24 6.02 1.68
C VAL A 31 -6.38 5.85 0.70
N GLU A 32 -6.82 6.95 0.10
CA GLU A 32 -8.00 6.98 -0.76
C GLU A 32 -7.71 7.75 -2.05
N TYR A 33 -8.06 7.14 -3.17
CA TYR A 33 -7.99 7.73 -4.50
C TYR A 33 -9.34 7.49 -5.18
N THR A 34 -10.17 8.55 -5.27
CA THR A 34 -11.43 8.49 -6.04
C THR A 34 -11.18 8.61 -7.54
N ASP A 35 -10.06 9.24 -7.90
CA ASP A 35 -9.42 9.21 -9.22
C ASP A 35 -7.90 9.33 -9.04
N PHE A 36 -7.15 9.29 -10.15
CA PHE A 36 -5.70 9.45 -10.14
C PHE A 36 -5.26 10.70 -10.91
N SER A 37 -6.01 11.80 -10.78
CA SER A 37 -5.60 13.12 -11.29
C SER A 37 -4.48 13.74 -10.46
N ASP A 38 -4.41 13.41 -9.17
CA ASP A 38 -3.31 13.72 -8.26
C ASP A 38 -2.72 12.42 -7.69
N VAL A 39 -1.43 12.21 -7.97
CA VAL A 39 -0.66 11.06 -7.51
C VAL A 39 0.58 11.51 -6.73
N SER A 40 0.59 12.75 -6.23
CA SER A 40 1.73 13.32 -5.51
C SER A 40 2.11 12.54 -4.25
N ASP A 41 1.16 11.84 -3.64
CA ASP A 41 1.37 10.95 -2.50
C ASP A 41 1.75 9.50 -2.88
N LEU A 42 1.94 9.21 -4.16
CA LEU A 42 2.40 7.91 -4.66
C LEU A 42 3.86 7.98 -5.12
N VAL A 43 4.64 6.96 -4.76
CA VAL A 43 5.90 6.65 -5.42
C VAL A 43 5.58 5.77 -6.63
N LEU A 44 5.68 6.34 -7.83
CA LEU A 44 5.55 5.61 -9.09
C LEU A 44 6.91 5.09 -9.54
N ASN A 45 6.99 3.80 -9.88
CA ASN A 45 8.20 3.17 -10.41
C ASN A 45 7.98 2.56 -11.78
N GLY A 46 9.04 2.50 -12.58
CA GLY A 46 9.04 1.88 -13.90
C GLY A 46 8.09 2.60 -14.86
N ASP A 47 7.23 1.82 -15.52
CA ASP A 47 6.28 2.33 -16.52
C ASP A 47 4.98 2.91 -15.91
N ALA A 48 4.85 2.92 -14.59
CA ALA A 48 3.65 3.40 -13.92
C ALA A 48 3.45 4.90 -14.13
N ALA A 49 2.27 5.28 -14.62
CA ALA A 49 1.91 6.66 -14.89
C ALA A 49 0.39 6.86 -14.81
N THR A 50 -0.05 8.11 -14.69
CA THR A 50 -1.46 8.46 -14.87
C THR A 50 -1.84 8.44 -16.36
N ALA A 51 -3.09 8.10 -16.65
CA ALA A 51 -3.64 8.14 -18.00
C ALA A 51 -5.10 8.59 -17.96
N VAL A 52 -5.55 9.30 -19.00
CA VAL A 52 -6.97 9.62 -19.18
C VAL A 52 -7.59 8.59 -20.10
N THR A 53 -8.66 7.94 -19.64
CA THR A 53 -9.40 6.90 -20.37
C THR A 53 -10.90 7.20 -20.35
N GLY A 54 -11.71 6.29 -20.92
CA GLY A 54 -13.17 6.36 -20.77
C GLY A 54 -13.66 6.30 -19.31
N ASP A 55 -12.82 5.83 -18.39
CA ASP A 55 -13.11 5.75 -16.94
C ASP A 55 -12.58 6.98 -16.17
N GLY A 56 -12.08 8.00 -16.86
CA GLY A 56 -11.46 9.19 -16.26
C GLY A 56 -9.95 9.07 -16.09
N SER A 57 -9.39 9.81 -15.12
CA SER A 57 -7.97 9.77 -14.77
C SER A 57 -7.67 8.52 -13.94
N VAL A 58 -6.92 7.58 -14.51
CA VAL A 58 -6.59 6.29 -13.92
C VAL A 58 -5.09 6.15 -13.66
N LEU A 59 -4.72 5.35 -12.67
CA LEU A 59 -3.36 4.86 -12.51
C LEU A 59 -3.15 3.67 -13.45
N ARG A 60 -2.26 3.83 -14.42
CA ARG A 60 -1.84 2.75 -15.33
C ARG A 60 -0.47 2.25 -14.88
N LEU A 61 -0.41 1.03 -14.36
CA LEU A 61 0.86 0.42 -13.94
C LEU A 61 1.75 0.05 -15.13
N THR A 62 1.17 -0.46 -16.22
CA THR A 62 1.90 -0.81 -17.44
C THR A 62 1.10 -0.39 -18.68
N PRO A 63 1.74 0.14 -19.73
CA PRO A 63 1.12 0.23 -21.05
C PRO A 63 1.00 -1.17 -21.68
N ALA A 64 0.07 -1.32 -22.63
CA ALA A 64 -0.13 -2.56 -23.39
C ALA A 64 0.97 -2.76 -24.46
N THR A 65 2.22 -2.86 -24.00
CA THR A 65 3.41 -3.14 -24.80
C THR A 65 4.19 -4.30 -24.19
N PHE A 66 5.15 -4.86 -24.93
CA PHE A 66 5.88 -6.05 -24.52
C PHE A 66 6.99 -5.75 -23.51
N SER A 67 7.03 -6.49 -22.39
CA SER A 67 8.06 -6.42 -21.34
C SER A 67 8.02 -5.13 -20.51
N GLN A 68 6.84 -4.77 -20.01
CA GLN A 68 6.64 -3.62 -19.13
C GLN A 68 6.55 -4.02 -17.67
N SER A 69 6.97 -3.11 -16.79
CA SER A 69 6.84 -3.28 -15.34
C SER A 69 6.65 -1.93 -14.69
N GLY A 70 5.64 -1.82 -13.84
CA GLY A 70 5.42 -0.63 -13.05
C GLY A 70 4.73 -0.94 -11.73
N SER A 71 4.93 -0.05 -10.76
CA SER A 71 4.33 -0.15 -9.43
C SER A 71 3.99 1.23 -8.91
N ALA A 72 3.02 1.31 -8.01
CA ALA A 72 2.75 2.50 -7.23
C ALA A 72 2.64 2.13 -5.75
N PHE A 73 3.38 2.84 -4.90
CA PHE A 73 3.31 2.68 -3.45
C PHE A 73 2.89 3.99 -2.80
N SER A 74 1.96 3.94 -1.84
CA SER A 74 1.63 5.13 -1.06
C SER A 74 2.81 5.53 -0.18
N GLN A 75 3.07 6.84 -0.09
CA GLN A 75 3.99 7.40 0.89
C GLN A 75 3.39 7.39 2.30
N THR A 76 2.06 7.32 2.41
CA THR A 76 1.36 7.17 3.68
C THR A 76 1.48 5.72 4.16
N THR A 77 2.18 5.52 5.26
CA THR A 77 2.31 4.21 5.89
C THR A 77 1.02 3.80 6.59
N VAL A 78 0.60 2.55 6.42
CA VAL A 78 -0.57 1.96 7.09
C VAL A 78 -0.15 0.85 8.05
N ASN A 79 -1.01 0.53 9.01
CA ASN A 79 -0.78 -0.60 9.89
C ASN A 79 -1.07 -1.92 9.15
N ALA A 80 -0.02 -2.61 8.72
CA ALA A 80 -0.14 -3.89 8.01
C ALA A 80 -0.73 -5.03 8.87
N ALA A 81 -0.80 -4.90 10.20
CA ALA A 81 -1.39 -5.93 11.06
C ALA A 81 -2.92 -5.90 11.10
N ASN A 82 -3.55 -4.78 10.72
CA ASN A 82 -5.01 -4.66 10.66
C ASN A 82 -5.40 -3.58 9.65
N PHE A 83 -5.76 -4.00 8.45
CA PHE A 83 -6.19 -3.11 7.38
C PHE A 83 -7.30 -3.76 6.55
N SER A 84 -8.02 -2.92 5.81
CA SER A 84 -8.86 -3.33 4.70
C SER A 84 -8.47 -2.49 3.48
N THR A 85 -8.60 -3.07 2.30
CA THR A 85 -8.39 -2.36 1.03
C THR A 85 -9.47 -2.76 0.04
N TYR A 86 -9.83 -1.82 -0.82
CA TYR A 86 -10.73 -2.04 -1.93
C TYR A 86 -10.23 -1.20 -3.11
N PHE A 87 -10.21 -1.80 -4.29
CA PHE A 87 -9.91 -1.12 -5.52
C PHE A 87 -10.60 -1.81 -6.69
N SER A 88 -10.82 -1.03 -7.75
CA SER A 88 -11.27 -1.54 -9.04
C SER A 88 -10.11 -1.46 -10.01
N PHE A 89 -9.93 -2.49 -10.83
CA PHE A 89 -8.92 -2.49 -11.88
C PHE A 89 -9.49 -3.06 -13.19
N ARG A 90 -8.83 -2.74 -14.31
CA ARG A 90 -9.13 -3.31 -15.61
C ARG A 90 -7.83 -3.63 -16.34
N ILE A 91 -7.64 -4.90 -16.68
CA ILE A 91 -6.62 -5.34 -17.65
C ILE A 91 -7.27 -5.27 -19.04
N SER A 92 -6.60 -4.62 -20.00
CA SER A 92 -7.14 -4.39 -21.33
C SER A 92 -6.08 -4.52 -22.41
N SER A 93 -6.50 -4.84 -23.63
CA SER A 93 -5.63 -5.06 -24.79
C SER A 93 -4.55 -6.14 -24.52
N PRO A 94 -4.94 -7.35 -24.08
CA PRO A 94 -3.97 -8.41 -23.84
C PRO A 94 -3.20 -8.76 -25.13
N GLY A 95 -1.87 -8.74 -25.02
CA GLY A 95 -0.94 -9.11 -26.09
C GLY A 95 -0.02 -10.26 -25.67
N GLY A 96 0.97 -10.56 -26.50
CA GLY A 96 1.89 -11.67 -26.26
C GLY A 96 1.52 -12.93 -27.05
N SER A 97 2.03 -14.07 -26.60
CA SER A 97 1.87 -15.36 -27.28
C SER A 97 1.06 -16.34 -26.43
N LEU A 98 0.29 -17.21 -27.08
CA LEU A 98 -0.45 -18.32 -26.46
C LEU A 98 0.45 -19.51 -26.15
N PHE A 99 1.50 -19.32 -25.36
CA PHE A 99 2.42 -20.39 -24.97
C PHE A 99 2.48 -20.56 -23.45
N ASP A 100 1.45 -21.18 -22.90
CA ASP A 100 1.31 -21.58 -21.50
C ASP A 100 0.02 -22.42 -21.37
N CYS A 101 -0.56 -22.52 -20.18
CA CYS A 101 -1.86 -23.16 -19.95
C CYS A 101 -3.06 -22.32 -20.48
N ASN A 102 -2.84 -21.22 -21.23
CA ASN A 102 -3.87 -20.23 -21.59
C ASN A 102 -4.45 -20.45 -22.98
N SER A 103 -5.68 -19.96 -23.15
CA SER A 103 -6.41 -19.90 -24.41
C SER A 103 -6.59 -18.46 -24.94
N ILE A 104 -6.14 -17.46 -24.18
CA ILE A 104 -6.21 -16.03 -24.48
C ILE A 104 -4.82 -15.44 -24.25
N ASN A 105 -4.40 -14.45 -25.03
CA ASN A 105 -3.13 -13.76 -24.79
C ASN A 105 -3.17 -12.98 -23.46
N GLY A 106 -2.01 -12.60 -22.94
CA GLY A 106 -1.86 -11.80 -21.73
C GLY A 106 -0.80 -12.38 -20.81
N ALA A 107 -0.04 -11.50 -20.16
CA ALA A 107 0.92 -11.81 -19.09
C ALA A 107 1.42 -10.47 -18.48
N ASP A 108 1.99 -10.45 -17.28
CA ASP A 108 1.99 -11.55 -16.28
C ASP A 108 0.82 -11.35 -15.30
N GLY A 109 0.57 -10.13 -14.81
CA GLY A 109 -0.66 -9.80 -14.07
C GLY A 109 -0.51 -8.56 -13.18
N LEU A 110 -1.24 -8.56 -12.06
CA LEU A 110 -1.24 -7.50 -11.04
C LEU A 110 -1.08 -8.09 -9.64
N VAL A 111 -0.40 -7.37 -8.74
CA VAL A 111 -0.32 -7.71 -7.32
C VAL A 111 -0.59 -6.48 -6.44
N PHE A 112 -1.43 -6.65 -5.42
CA PHE A 112 -1.51 -5.74 -4.28
C PHE A 112 -0.43 -6.11 -3.27
N VAL A 113 0.35 -5.13 -2.81
CA VAL A 113 1.48 -5.36 -1.91
C VAL A 113 1.35 -4.51 -0.66
N ALA A 114 1.39 -5.17 0.51
CA ALA A 114 1.65 -4.52 1.79
C ALA A 114 3.06 -4.92 2.26
N GLN A 115 3.96 -3.94 2.35
CA GLN A 115 5.36 -4.19 2.68
C GLN A 115 5.96 -3.05 3.52
N SER A 116 7.03 -3.34 4.27
CA SER A 116 7.68 -2.42 5.23
C SER A 116 9.15 -2.13 4.95
N VAL A 117 9.65 -2.56 3.79
CA VAL A 117 11.06 -2.52 3.40
C VAL A 117 11.39 -1.27 2.58
N SER A 118 10.55 -0.90 1.61
CA SER A 118 10.81 0.15 0.62
C SER A 118 9.52 0.58 -0.12
N SER A 119 9.64 1.52 -1.05
CA SER A 119 8.57 1.86 -2.01
C SER A 119 8.92 1.38 -3.42
N SER A 120 9.62 0.25 -3.54
CA SER A 120 10.08 -0.33 -4.81
C SER A 120 9.37 -1.64 -5.12
N ALA A 121 9.21 -1.93 -6.42
CA ALA A 121 8.79 -3.24 -6.89
C ALA A 121 9.87 -4.32 -6.66
N GLY A 122 9.43 -5.57 -6.63
CA GLY A 122 10.27 -6.77 -6.74
C GLY A 122 10.59 -7.11 -8.20
N VAL A 123 10.79 -8.39 -8.47
CA VAL A 123 11.17 -8.87 -9.81
C VAL A 123 9.97 -8.84 -10.77
N ALA A 124 10.19 -8.37 -12.01
CA ALA A 124 9.19 -8.31 -13.08
C ALA A 124 8.99 -9.68 -13.78
N GLY A 125 8.05 -9.75 -14.73
CA GLY A 125 7.74 -10.98 -15.46
C GLY A 125 6.85 -11.91 -14.63
N GLY A 126 7.05 -13.22 -14.72
CA GLY A 126 6.38 -14.26 -13.92
C GLY A 126 6.67 -14.23 -12.40
N TRP A 127 7.20 -13.12 -11.90
CA TRP A 127 7.33 -12.76 -10.49
C TRP A 127 6.45 -11.57 -10.09
N ILE A 128 5.68 -11.06 -11.06
CA ILE A 128 4.60 -10.07 -10.98
C ILE A 128 4.93 -8.74 -10.26
N GLY A 129 6.22 -8.44 -10.11
CA GLY A 129 6.69 -7.27 -9.36
C GLY A 129 6.72 -7.48 -7.84
N TYR A 130 6.61 -8.72 -7.35
CA TYR A 130 6.59 -9.03 -5.91
C TYR A 130 7.83 -9.77 -5.41
N ALA A 131 8.38 -10.71 -6.18
CA ALA A 131 9.45 -11.57 -5.68
C ALA A 131 10.66 -10.77 -5.19
N GLY A 132 11.21 -11.20 -4.05
CA GLY A 132 12.35 -10.54 -3.39
C GLY A 132 11.98 -9.43 -2.41
N ILE A 133 10.70 -9.03 -2.32
CA ILE A 133 10.22 -8.19 -1.23
C ILE A 133 10.06 -9.08 0.01
N GLY A 134 10.85 -8.81 1.06
CA GLY A 134 10.75 -9.52 2.34
C GLY A 134 9.74 -8.87 3.29
N ASN A 135 9.28 -9.62 4.31
CA ASN A 135 8.35 -9.14 5.34
C ASN A 135 7.14 -8.41 4.76
N SER A 136 6.45 -9.07 3.85
CA SER A 136 5.35 -8.51 3.06
C SER A 136 4.22 -9.50 2.88
N LEU A 137 3.12 -8.99 2.37
CA LEU A 137 1.98 -9.73 1.87
C LEU A 137 1.72 -9.30 0.43
N GLY A 138 1.58 -10.28 -0.47
CA GLY A 138 1.15 -10.10 -1.84
C GLY A 138 -0.21 -10.76 -2.06
N VAL A 139 -1.17 -10.04 -2.64
CA VAL A 139 -2.39 -10.64 -3.17
C VAL A 139 -2.39 -10.42 -4.67
N GLU A 140 -2.34 -11.49 -5.44
CA GLU A 140 -2.13 -11.43 -6.89
C GLU A 140 -3.37 -11.80 -7.69
N TRP A 141 -3.41 -11.27 -8.90
CA TRP A 141 -4.27 -11.65 -10.01
C TRP A 141 -3.35 -11.97 -11.17
N ASP A 142 -2.91 -13.23 -11.20
CA ASP A 142 -2.00 -13.76 -12.20
C ASP A 142 -2.79 -14.17 -13.45
N THR A 143 -2.23 -13.82 -14.60
CA THR A 143 -2.80 -14.05 -15.94
C THR A 143 -1.91 -14.91 -16.82
N TRP A 144 -0.87 -15.51 -16.25
CA TRP A 144 0.07 -16.40 -16.92
C TRP A 144 0.30 -17.69 -16.11
N CYS A 145 0.40 -18.83 -16.79
CA CYS A 145 0.70 -20.10 -16.13
C CYS A 145 2.22 -20.34 -16.05
N ASN A 146 2.87 -19.90 -14.97
CA ASN A 146 4.22 -20.30 -14.62
C ASN A 146 4.23 -21.72 -14.01
N ALA A 147 4.13 -22.76 -14.85
CA ALA A 147 4.08 -24.16 -14.39
C ALA A 147 5.25 -24.57 -13.46
N ALA A 148 6.43 -23.95 -13.61
CA ALA A 148 7.57 -24.16 -12.71
C ALA A 148 7.33 -23.66 -11.27
N ASN A 149 6.39 -22.73 -11.10
CA ASN A 149 5.97 -22.15 -9.83
C ASN A 149 4.75 -22.87 -9.23
N ASN A 150 4.23 -23.91 -9.90
CA ASN A 150 3.01 -24.66 -9.57
C ASN A 150 1.71 -23.85 -9.66
N ASP A 151 1.62 -22.94 -10.62
CA ASP A 151 0.37 -22.23 -10.87
C ASP A 151 -0.75 -23.21 -11.22
N PRO A 152 -1.95 -23.05 -10.61
CA PRO A 152 -3.04 -24.01 -10.75
C PRO A 152 -3.74 -23.92 -12.12
N SER A 153 -3.66 -22.76 -12.76
CA SER A 153 -4.30 -22.46 -14.05
C SER A 153 -3.69 -21.20 -14.66
N SER A 154 -3.96 -20.95 -15.94
CA SER A 154 -3.48 -19.77 -16.67
C SER A 154 -4.03 -18.44 -16.17
N ASN A 155 -5.15 -18.42 -15.46
CA ASN A 155 -5.53 -17.27 -14.66
C ASN A 155 -5.90 -17.75 -13.27
N HIS A 156 -5.41 -17.07 -12.24
CA HIS A 156 -5.73 -17.40 -10.86
C HIS A 156 -5.52 -16.19 -9.95
N SER A 157 -5.98 -16.33 -8.70
CA SER A 157 -5.68 -15.38 -7.63
C SER A 157 -4.98 -16.11 -6.50
N GLY A 158 -3.94 -15.49 -5.95
CA GLY A 158 -3.06 -16.07 -4.95
C GLY A 158 -2.79 -15.13 -3.78
N VAL A 159 -2.30 -15.70 -2.68
CA VAL A 159 -1.80 -14.97 -1.51
C VAL A 159 -0.38 -15.46 -1.24
N ASN A 160 0.59 -14.54 -1.26
CA ASN A 160 2.02 -14.79 -1.14
C ASN A 160 2.64 -14.11 0.09
#